data_AF-A0A8H7PAZ0-F1
#
_entry.id   AF-A0A8H7PAZ0-F1
#
_cell.length_a   1.000
_cell.length_b   1.000
_cell.length_c   1.000
_cell.angle_alpha   90.00
_cell.angle_beta   90.00
_cell.angle_gamma   90.00
#
_symmetry.space_group_name_H-M   'P 1'
#
loop_
_entity.id
_entity.type
_entity.pdbx_description
1 polymer ?
#
loop_
_entity_poly.entity_id
_entity_poly.type
_entity_poly.pdbx_seq_one_letter_code
_entity_poly.pdbx_strand_id
1 'polypeptide(L)'
;MEARSRALDANAAREAELDAEEMQNAALVGAGDDDFADADEVGEEGEGDEEFHLPTAEEREEEKKSGGPDIHTVQRRMRECVRVMGSFKRLAAKGRSRSEYVQQLISDIASYYGYNEFLAEKLFQLFPVAEAIEFFEANEVSRPVTIRTNTLRTRRRDLAQALINRGVNLESIGKWTNVGLQVFESSVPIGATPEYLAGHYMLQAASSFLPVIALSPQPGERVLDMASAPGGKTTHMAALMENTGVVFANDVNKARTKSLTANVHRLGCKNVVVCSYDGREFPKVMGGFDRVLLDAPCSGTGIISKDTGVKTNKTERDFTLLSHLQKQLILCAIDSVSPDSKTGGYLVYSTCSVTVDENEAVVDYALRKRPNVKLVDTGLEFGRPGYTNYRGKVFNEKVSLTRRFYPHVHNMDGFYVAKFKVEKRVKTKPRDEDSGPVVSTSGEAIDADDLKFNNDEDMRYIEEARRKAMKAKGLRVTTRRKPVEAGPTVVEATA
;
A
#
# COMPACT_ATOMS: atom_id res chain seq x y z
N MET A 1 -7.61 -45.61 28.80
CA MET A 1 -7.20 -44.24 28.43
C MET A 1 -6.01 -44.27 27.45
N GLU A 2 -4.97 -45.05 27.74
CA GLU A 2 -3.80 -45.24 26.84
C GLU A 2 -4.13 -45.81 25.46
N ALA A 3 -5.05 -46.78 25.35
CA ALA A 3 -5.44 -47.35 24.05
C ALA A 3 -6.09 -46.32 23.11
N ARG A 4 -6.77 -45.31 23.68
CA ARG A 4 -7.44 -44.25 22.93
C ARG A 4 -6.45 -43.15 22.51
N SER A 5 -5.42 -42.90 23.33
CA SER A 5 -4.29 -42.03 22.97
C SER A 5 -3.49 -42.62 21.83
N ARG A 6 -3.13 -43.91 21.91
CA ARG A 6 -2.39 -44.59 20.83
C ARG A 6 -3.15 -44.64 19.50
N ALA A 7 -4.48 -44.74 19.55
CA ALA A 7 -5.31 -44.68 18.34
C ALA A 7 -5.36 -43.26 17.72
N LEU A 8 -5.33 -42.22 18.56
CA LEU A 8 -5.26 -40.82 18.09
C LEU A 8 -3.87 -40.49 17.53
N ASP A 9 -2.81 -40.96 18.17
CA ASP A 9 -1.44 -40.77 17.69
C ASP A 9 -1.19 -41.56 16.39
N ALA A 10 -1.77 -42.77 16.27
CA ALA A 10 -1.72 -43.55 15.04
C ALA A 10 -2.50 -42.90 13.88
N ASN A 11 -3.66 -42.29 14.16
CA ASN A 11 -4.41 -41.54 13.15
C ASN A 11 -3.68 -40.26 12.72
N ALA A 12 -3.08 -39.53 13.66
CA ALA A 12 -2.31 -38.32 13.36
C ALA A 12 -1.04 -38.63 12.56
N ALA A 13 -0.38 -39.76 12.84
CA ALA A 13 0.75 -40.22 12.05
C ALA A 13 0.32 -40.60 10.62
N ARG A 14 -0.85 -41.23 10.47
CA ARG A 14 -1.39 -41.62 9.16
C ARG A 14 -1.85 -40.41 8.33
N GLU A 15 -2.43 -39.39 8.97
CA GLU A 15 -2.75 -38.12 8.31
C GLU A 15 -1.47 -37.37 7.89
N ALA A 16 -0.43 -37.38 8.71
CA ALA A 16 0.86 -36.76 8.35
C ALA A 16 1.57 -37.49 7.20
N GLU A 17 1.45 -38.81 7.08
CA GLU A 17 1.94 -39.57 5.92
C GLU A 17 1.14 -39.25 4.65
N LEU A 18 -0.19 -39.13 4.75
CA LEU A 18 -1.04 -38.75 3.61
C LEU A 18 -0.76 -37.32 3.13
N ASP A 19 -0.56 -36.36 4.05
CA ASP A 19 -0.18 -34.99 3.71
C ASP A 19 1.24 -34.92 3.09
N ALA A 20 2.16 -35.78 3.54
CA ALA A 20 3.51 -35.87 2.96
C ALA A 20 3.49 -36.48 1.55
N GLU A 21 2.67 -37.51 1.32
CA GLU A 21 2.44 -38.10 0.00
C GLU A 21 1.73 -37.11 -0.94
N GLU A 22 0.77 -36.32 -0.45
CA GLU A 22 0.06 -35.30 -1.24
C GLU A 22 0.99 -34.13 -1.60
N MET A 23 1.91 -33.76 -0.70
CA MET A 23 2.93 -32.74 -0.96
C MET A 23 4.05 -33.24 -1.89
N GLN A 24 4.41 -34.52 -1.81
CA GLN A 24 5.32 -35.16 -2.78
C GLN A 24 4.69 -35.29 -4.16
N ASN A 25 3.40 -35.64 -4.24
CA ASN A 25 2.65 -35.66 -5.49
C ASN A 25 2.52 -34.25 -6.10
N ALA A 26 2.27 -33.23 -5.27
CA ALA A 26 2.25 -31.83 -5.72
C ALA A 26 3.63 -31.35 -6.23
N ALA A 27 4.72 -31.83 -5.64
CA ALA A 27 6.08 -31.51 -6.08
C ALA A 27 6.49 -32.24 -7.38
N LEU A 28 5.97 -33.45 -7.62
CA LEU A 28 6.21 -34.21 -8.86
C LEU A 28 5.43 -33.65 -10.05
N VAL A 29 4.27 -33.02 -9.83
CA VAL A 29 3.49 -32.31 -10.86
C VAL A 29 4.14 -30.97 -11.27
N GLY A 30 5.06 -30.42 -10.45
CA GLY A 30 5.72 -29.13 -10.70
C GLY A 30 7.05 -29.18 -11.47
N ALA A 31 7.52 -30.36 -11.89
CA ALA A 31 8.87 -30.54 -12.45
C ALA A 31 8.93 -31.36 -13.76
N GLY A 32 7.85 -31.41 -14.53
CA GLY A 32 7.81 -31.97 -15.89
C GLY A 32 7.42 -30.91 -16.91
N ASP A 33 8.19 -30.80 -17.99
CA ASP A 33 7.94 -29.94 -19.15
C ASP A 33 6.55 -30.17 -19.77
N ASP A 34 5.94 -29.07 -20.23
CA ASP A 34 4.96 -28.97 -21.33
C ASP A 34 4.00 -30.15 -21.57
N ASP A 35 2.92 -30.26 -20.78
CA ASP A 35 1.72 -31.01 -21.16
C ASP A 35 0.54 -30.05 -21.39
N PHE A 36 0.53 -29.45 -22.58
CA PHE A 36 -0.63 -28.79 -23.18
C PHE A 36 -1.39 -29.83 -24.03
N ALA A 37 -2.08 -30.75 -23.35
CA ALA A 37 -2.97 -31.72 -23.98
C ALA A 37 -4.06 -32.16 -22.99
N ASP A 38 -5.01 -31.28 -22.69
CA ASP A 38 -6.41 -31.63 -22.35
C ASP A 38 -7.22 -30.37 -22.08
N ALA A 39 -7.58 -29.68 -23.17
CA ALA A 39 -8.67 -28.72 -23.20
C ALA A 39 -9.45 -28.79 -24.53
N ASP A 40 -9.37 -29.92 -25.23
CA ASP A 40 -10.20 -30.23 -26.41
C ASP A 40 -11.41 -31.06 -25.97
N GLU A 41 -12.26 -30.50 -25.12
CA GLU A 41 -13.64 -31.00 -24.94
C GLU A 41 -14.54 -29.88 -24.39
N VAL A 42 -14.63 -28.78 -25.14
CA VAL A 42 -15.80 -27.91 -25.09
C VAL A 42 -16.39 -27.93 -26.50
N GLY A 43 -17.60 -28.47 -26.60
CA GLY A 43 -18.22 -28.95 -27.83
C GLY A 43 -18.02 -28.06 -29.06
N GLU A 44 -17.66 -28.73 -30.15
CA GLU A 44 -18.04 -28.34 -31.51
C GLU A 44 -19.58 -28.27 -31.60
N GLU A 45 -20.15 -27.14 -31.19
CA GLU A 45 -21.43 -26.71 -31.72
C GLU A 45 -21.14 -25.49 -32.60
N GLY A 46 -21.21 -25.76 -33.90
CA GLY A 46 -20.71 -24.85 -34.93
C GLY A 46 -21.50 -23.56 -35.06
N GLU A 47 -20.76 -22.46 -35.08
CA GLU A 47 -21.11 -21.23 -35.79
C GLU A 47 -19.82 -20.59 -36.35
N GLY A 48 -19.53 -20.90 -37.62
CA GLY A 48 -18.67 -20.11 -38.52
C GLY A 48 -17.20 -19.93 -38.11
N ASP A 49 -16.31 -20.71 -38.73
CA ASP A 49 -14.87 -20.41 -38.87
C ASP A 49 -14.67 -19.14 -39.73
N GLU A 50 -15.05 -17.99 -39.19
CA GLU A 50 -14.54 -16.71 -39.66
C GLU A 50 -13.18 -16.49 -39.00
N GLU A 51 -12.12 -16.43 -39.83
CA GLU A 51 -10.77 -16.08 -39.38
C GLU A 51 -10.84 -14.76 -38.60
N PHE A 52 -10.56 -14.81 -37.30
CA PHE A 52 -10.72 -13.64 -36.42
C PHE A 52 -9.74 -12.55 -36.85
N HIS A 53 -10.27 -11.56 -37.57
CA HIS A 53 -9.53 -10.37 -37.94
C HIS A 53 -9.80 -9.24 -36.95
N LEU A 54 -8.71 -8.82 -36.34
CA LEU A 54 -8.64 -7.69 -35.44
C LEU A 54 -9.11 -6.41 -36.22
N PRO A 55 -10.06 -5.61 -35.70
CA PRO A 55 -10.68 -4.52 -36.46
C PRO A 55 -9.65 -3.55 -37.03
N THR A 56 -9.90 -3.05 -38.23
CA THR A 56 -9.10 -2.00 -38.87
C THR A 56 -9.32 -0.64 -38.19
N ALA A 57 -8.42 0.32 -38.42
CA ALA A 57 -8.54 1.65 -37.81
C ALA A 57 -9.81 2.40 -38.27
N GLU A 58 -10.28 2.14 -39.49
CA GLU A 58 -11.49 2.73 -40.06
C GLU A 58 -12.75 2.14 -39.41
N GLU A 59 -12.82 0.81 -39.24
CA GLU A 59 -13.90 0.13 -38.51
C GLU A 59 -13.99 0.58 -37.05
N ARG A 60 -12.85 0.83 -36.39
CA ARG A 60 -12.83 1.41 -35.03
C ARG A 60 -13.43 2.81 -34.96
N GLU A 61 -13.20 3.64 -35.98
CA GLU A 61 -13.79 4.98 -36.03
C GLU A 61 -15.30 4.93 -36.31
N GLU A 62 -15.75 3.99 -37.14
CA GLU A 62 -17.16 3.76 -37.41
C GLU A 62 -17.89 3.19 -36.20
N GLU A 63 -17.30 2.25 -35.46
CA GLU A 63 -17.81 1.74 -34.17
C GLU A 63 -17.95 2.88 -33.15
N LYS A 64 -16.97 3.79 -33.08
CA LYS A 64 -17.06 4.98 -32.19
C LYS A 64 -18.14 5.97 -32.64
N LYS A 65 -18.42 6.09 -33.94
CA LYS A 65 -19.45 6.99 -34.49
C LYS A 65 -20.87 6.40 -34.40
N SER A 66 -21.02 5.08 -34.40
CA SER A 66 -22.30 4.36 -34.43
C SER A 66 -22.90 4.05 -33.04
N GLY A 67 -22.26 4.49 -31.95
CA GLY A 67 -22.76 4.30 -30.58
C GLY A 67 -22.05 3.21 -29.78
N GLY A 68 -20.93 2.69 -30.30
CA GLY A 68 -20.12 1.66 -29.65
C GLY A 68 -20.38 0.26 -30.23
N PRO A 69 -19.40 -0.65 -30.12
CA PRO A 69 -19.53 -2.03 -30.59
C PRO A 69 -20.56 -2.82 -29.78
N ASP A 70 -21.22 -3.78 -30.43
CA ASP A 70 -22.15 -4.70 -29.78
C ASP A 70 -21.45 -5.53 -28.68
N ILE A 71 -22.12 -5.69 -27.54
CA ILE A 71 -21.55 -6.27 -26.31
C ILE A 71 -21.05 -7.71 -26.55
N HIS A 72 -21.81 -8.51 -27.31
CA HIS A 72 -21.42 -9.88 -27.65
C HIS A 72 -20.19 -9.91 -28.56
N THR A 73 -20.12 -8.99 -29.52
CA THR A 73 -18.97 -8.84 -30.42
C THR A 73 -17.70 -8.45 -29.63
N VAL A 74 -17.81 -7.53 -28.68
CA VAL A 74 -16.70 -7.15 -27.79
C VAL A 74 -16.23 -8.33 -26.95
N GLN A 75 -17.16 -9.11 -26.38
CA GLN A 75 -16.81 -10.26 -25.55
C GLN A 75 -16.11 -11.37 -26.35
N ARG A 76 -16.53 -11.61 -27.61
CA ARG A 76 -15.84 -12.53 -28.54
C ARG A 76 -14.45 -11.98 -28.87
N ARG A 77 -14.35 -10.69 -29.20
CA ARG A 77 -13.09 -10.00 -29.53
C ARG A 77 -12.08 -10.08 -28.39
N MET A 78 -12.53 -9.90 -27.14
CA MET A 78 -11.70 -10.02 -25.95
C MET A 78 -11.15 -11.45 -25.78
N ARG A 79 -12.01 -12.47 -25.84
CA ARG A 79 -11.58 -13.89 -25.72
C ARG A 79 -10.56 -14.27 -26.78
N GLU A 80 -10.80 -13.87 -28.02
CA GLU A 80 -9.89 -14.13 -29.13
C GLU A 80 -8.56 -13.41 -29.00
N CYS A 81 -8.56 -12.13 -28.62
CA CYS A 81 -7.33 -11.37 -28.37
C CYS A 81 -6.47 -12.03 -27.28
N VAL A 82 -7.11 -12.60 -26.26
CA VAL A 82 -6.44 -13.25 -25.13
C VAL A 82 -5.84 -14.59 -25.57
N ARG A 83 -6.59 -15.38 -26.35
CA ARG A 83 -6.12 -16.62 -26.99
C ARG A 83 -4.89 -16.37 -27.87
N VAL A 84 -4.96 -15.36 -28.73
CA VAL A 84 -3.85 -14.97 -29.62
C VAL A 84 -2.64 -14.50 -28.81
N MET A 85 -2.85 -13.71 -27.75
CA MET A 85 -1.72 -13.22 -26.93
C MET A 85 -1.05 -14.29 -26.07
N GLY A 86 -1.76 -15.36 -25.71
CA GLY A 86 -1.21 -16.54 -25.02
C GLY A 86 -0.26 -17.33 -25.92
N SER A 87 -0.59 -17.50 -27.21
CA SER A 87 0.24 -18.22 -28.20
C SER A 87 0.59 -17.35 -29.42
N PHE A 88 1.21 -16.20 -29.17
CA PHE A 88 1.44 -15.17 -30.21
C PHE A 88 2.26 -15.69 -31.41
N LYS A 89 3.24 -16.57 -31.19
CA LYS A 89 4.06 -17.12 -32.29
C LYS A 89 3.25 -17.98 -33.27
N ARG A 90 2.14 -18.58 -32.82
CA ARG A 90 1.33 -19.53 -33.60
C ARG A 90 0.07 -18.88 -34.19
N LEU A 91 -0.55 -17.97 -33.45
CA LEU A 91 -1.90 -17.45 -33.74
C LEU A 91 -1.92 -15.98 -34.17
N ALA A 92 -0.79 -15.28 -34.18
CA ALA A 92 -0.76 -13.88 -34.58
C ALA A 92 -0.97 -13.71 -36.09
N ALA A 93 -1.79 -12.72 -36.46
CA ALA A 93 -1.96 -12.33 -37.86
C ALA A 93 -0.64 -11.79 -38.44
N LYS A 94 -0.33 -12.17 -39.68
CA LYS A 94 0.90 -11.74 -40.37
C LYS A 94 0.95 -10.21 -40.48
N GLY A 95 2.04 -9.60 -40.00
CA GLY A 95 2.29 -8.17 -40.11
C GLY A 95 1.72 -7.29 -38.99
N ARG A 96 1.04 -7.87 -37.98
CA ARG A 96 0.53 -7.11 -36.82
C ARG A 96 1.40 -7.25 -35.59
N SER A 97 1.56 -6.15 -34.86
CA SER A 97 2.37 -6.10 -33.64
C SER A 97 1.57 -6.54 -32.40
N ARG A 98 2.25 -7.10 -31.39
CA ARG A 98 1.62 -7.43 -30.09
C ARG A 98 0.98 -6.20 -29.42
N SER A 99 1.57 -5.02 -29.63
CA SER A 99 1.06 -3.73 -29.15
C SER A 99 -0.34 -3.40 -29.67
N GLU A 100 -0.66 -3.74 -30.92
CA GLU A 100 -1.99 -3.49 -31.49
C GLU A 100 -3.07 -4.33 -30.81
N TYR A 101 -2.79 -5.61 -30.54
CA TYR A 101 -3.69 -6.49 -29.80
C TYR A 101 -3.91 -6.00 -28.37
N VAL A 102 -2.85 -5.53 -27.70
CA VAL A 102 -2.95 -4.96 -26.34
C VAL A 102 -3.80 -3.69 -26.34
N GLN A 103 -3.59 -2.78 -27.29
CA GLN A 103 -4.39 -1.55 -27.39
C GLN A 103 -5.86 -1.85 -27.70
N GLN A 104 -6.13 -2.80 -28.59
CA GLN A 104 -7.51 -3.25 -28.83
C GLN A 104 -8.13 -3.79 -27.56
N LEU A 105 -7.45 -4.70 -26.86
CA LEU A 105 -7.99 -5.32 -25.66
C LEU A 105 -8.27 -4.28 -24.56
N ILE A 106 -7.40 -3.29 -24.39
CA ILE A 106 -7.63 -2.18 -23.44
C ILE A 106 -8.86 -1.36 -23.84
N SER A 107 -9.01 -1.04 -25.13
CA SER A 107 -10.20 -0.32 -25.63
C SER A 107 -11.48 -1.12 -25.40
N ASP A 108 -11.41 -2.44 -25.57
CA ASP A 108 -12.54 -3.35 -25.41
C ASP A 108 -12.95 -3.47 -23.95
N ILE A 109 -11.97 -3.64 -23.05
CA ILE A 109 -12.18 -3.63 -21.60
C ILE A 109 -12.79 -2.30 -21.15
N ALA A 110 -12.27 -1.18 -21.66
CA ALA A 110 -12.79 0.15 -21.36
C ALA A 110 -14.26 0.29 -21.77
N SER A 111 -14.61 -0.17 -22.98
CA SER A 111 -15.99 -0.13 -23.49
C SER A 111 -16.92 -1.10 -22.76
N TYR A 112 -16.47 -2.32 -22.49
CA TYR A 112 -17.30 -3.38 -21.91
C TYR A 112 -17.59 -3.13 -20.42
N TYR A 113 -16.57 -2.79 -19.63
CA TYR A 113 -16.72 -2.60 -18.18
C TYR A 113 -16.92 -1.14 -17.76
N GLY A 114 -16.90 -0.20 -18.72
CA GLY A 114 -17.11 1.23 -18.48
C GLY A 114 -15.95 1.92 -17.77
N TYR A 115 -14.71 1.53 -18.09
CA TYR A 115 -13.51 2.16 -17.53
C TYR A 115 -13.03 3.33 -18.39
N ASN A 116 -12.40 4.33 -17.76
CA ASN A 116 -11.57 5.28 -18.48
C ASN A 116 -10.36 4.55 -19.11
N GLU A 117 -10.03 4.86 -20.37
CA GLU A 117 -8.89 4.26 -21.10
C GLU A 117 -7.59 4.33 -20.29
N PHE A 118 -7.32 5.47 -19.64
CA PHE A 118 -6.14 5.64 -18.78
C PHE A 118 -6.10 4.63 -17.62
N LEU A 119 -7.24 4.42 -16.95
CA LEU A 119 -7.30 3.53 -15.79
C LEU A 119 -7.26 2.06 -16.23
N ALA A 120 -7.95 1.72 -17.33
CA ALA A 120 -7.92 0.40 -17.93
C ALA A 120 -6.49 0.01 -18.32
N GLU A 121 -5.76 0.88 -19.02
CA GLU A 121 -4.36 0.67 -19.37
C GLU A 121 -3.50 0.47 -18.12
N LYS A 122 -3.63 1.34 -17.13
CA LYS A 122 -2.82 1.29 -15.91
C LYS A 122 -3.03 0.01 -15.10
N LEU A 123 -4.27 -0.47 -15.01
CA LEU A 123 -4.60 -1.70 -14.30
C LEU A 123 -4.21 -2.95 -15.10
N PHE A 124 -4.40 -2.92 -16.42
CA PHE A 124 -3.99 -3.99 -17.32
C PHE A 124 -2.47 -4.25 -17.24
N GLN A 125 -1.68 -3.18 -17.10
CA GLN A 125 -0.23 -3.26 -16.99
C GLN A 125 0.30 -3.85 -15.66
N LEU A 126 -0.57 -4.08 -14.66
CA LEU A 126 -0.17 -4.66 -13.38
C LEU A 126 -0.02 -6.18 -13.42
N PHE A 127 -0.67 -6.84 -14.37
CA PHE A 127 -0.81 -8.29 -14.39
C PHE A 127 -0.47 -8.87 -15.76
N PRO A 128 -0.12 -10.16 -15.85
CA PRO A 128 -0.20 -10.89 -17.10
C PRO A 128 -1.61 -10.81 -17.70
N VAL A 129 -1.71 -10.96 -19.03
CA VAL A 129 -2.96 -10.76 -19.78
C VAL A 129 -4.13 -11.57 -19.21
N ALA A 130 -3.94 -12.86 -18.93
CA ALA A 130 -4.99 -13.73 -18.42
C ALA A 130 -5.49 -13.25 -17.04
N GLU A 131 -4.56 -13.00 -16.13
CA GLU A 131 -4.86 -12.51 -14.78
C GLU A 131 -5.49 -11.10 -14.78
N ALA A 132 -5.13 -10.25 -15.76
CA ALA A 132 -5.73 -8.92 -15.88
C ALA A 132 -7.24 -9.01 -16.11
N ILE A 133 -7.71 -9.96 -16.91
CA ILE A 133 -9.14 -10.14 -17.20
C ILE A 133 -9.87 -10.63 -15.95
N GLU A 134 -9.31 -11.63 -15.26
CA GLU A 134 -9.85 -12.12 -13.98
C GLU A 134 -9.99 -10.97 -12.98
N PHE A 135 -9.01 -10.07 -12.93
CA PHE A 135 -9.08 -8.88 -12.08
C PHE A 135 -10.24 -7.94 -12.46
N PHE A 136 -10.46 -7.69 -13.76
CA PHE A 136 -11.59 -6.86 -14.21
C PHE A 136 -12.94 -7.54 -13.94
N GLU A 137 -13.09 -8.83 -14.25
CA GLU A 137 -14.30 -9.60 -13.96
C GLU A 137 -14.61 -9.64 -12.46
N ALA A 138 -13.58 -9.85 -11.65
CA ALA A 138 -13.70 -9.87 -10.20
C ALA A 138 -14.20 -8.53 -9.64
N ASN A 139 -13.91 -7.39 -10.29
CA ASN A 139 -14.40 -6.09 -9.86
C ASN A 139 -15.89 -5.86 -10.15
N GLU A 140 -16.50 -6.58 -11.09
CA GLU A 140 -17.95 -6.48 -11.35
C GLU A 140 -18.78 -7.30 -10.36
N VAL A 141 -18.18 -8.35 -9.78
CA VAL A 141 -18.88 -9.19 -8.82
C VAL A 141 -18.98 -8.46 -7.47
N SER A 142 -20.22 -8.24 -7.01
CA SER A 142 -20.47 -7.67 -5.69
C SER A 142 -19.91 -8.57 -4.60
N ARG A 143 -19.15 -7.98 -3.67
CA ARG A 143 -18.51 -8.74 -2.60
C ARG A 143 -19.48 -9.01 -1.45
N PRO A 144 -19.39 -10.19 -0.80
CA PRO A 144 -20.17 -10.50 0.38
C PRO A 144 -19.99 -9.46 1.47
N VAL A 145 -21.06 -9.20 2.23
CA VAL A 145 -20.99 -8.22 3.31
C VAL A 145 -20.29 -8.83 4.51
N THR A 146 -19.26 -8.18 5.00
CA THR A 146 -18.51 -8.61 6.18
C THR A 146 -18.78 -7.70 7.37
N ILE A 147 -18.83 -8.31 8.55
CA ILE A 147 -19.05 -7.63 9.83
C ILE A 147 -17.89 -7.90 10.79
N ARG A 148 -17.54 -6.88 11.57
CA ARG A 148 -16.56 -6.96 12.65
C ARG A 148 -17.29 -7.04 13.98
N THR A 149 -17.09 -8.13 14.70
CA THR A 149 -17.55 -8.24 16.09
C THR A 149 -16.80 -7.25 16.99
N ASN A 150 -17.52 -6.55 17.86
CA ASN A 150 -16.94 -5.71 18.89
C ASN A 150 -16.66 -6.52 20.17
N THR A 151 -15.40 -6.93 20.32
CA THR A 151 -14.93 -7.73 21.46
C THR A 151 -15.05 -7.02 22.81
N LEU A 152 -15.24 -5.69 22.84
CA LEU A 152 -15.50 -4.94 24.07
C LEU A 152 -16.89 -5.21 24.66
N ARG A 153 -17.85 -5.64 23.84
CA ARG A 153 -19.25 -5.83 24.27
C ARG A 153 -19.70 -7.28 24.22
N THR A 154 -19.25 -8.04 23.22
CA THR A 154 -19.70 -9.41 23.02
C THR A 154 -18.62 -10.28 22.39
N ARG A 155 -18.74 -11.59 22.56
CA ARG A 155 -17.87 -12.58 21.90
C ARG A 155 -18.44 -12.90 20.52
N ARG A 156 -17.57 -13.29 19.59
CA ARG A 156 -17.96 -13.67 18.21
C ARG A 156 -19.02 -14.77 18.17
N ARG A 157 -18.90 -15.76 19.04
CA ARG A 157 -19.84 -16.90 19.10
C ARG A 157 -21.25 -16.46 19.53
N ASP A 158 -21.32 -15.63 20.56
CA ASP A 158 -22.59 -15.14 21.11
C ASP A 158 -23.29 -14.22 20.10
N LEU A 159 -22.52 -13.37 19.40
CA LEU A 159 -23.06 -12.54 18.32
C LEU A 159 -23.56 -13.40 17.13
N ALA A 160 -22.79 -14.40 16.71
CA ALA A 160 -23.17 -15.31 15.64
C ALA A 160 -24.50 -15.99 15.96
N GLN A 161 -24.67 -16.51 17.18
CA GLN A 161 -25.92 -17.13 17.60
C GLN A 161 -27.09 -16.14 17.61
N ALA A 162 -26.89 -14.92 18.10
CA ALA A 162 -27.93 -13.89 18.10
C ALA A 162 -28.41 -13.52 16.69
N LEU A 163 -27.49 -13.47 15.72
CA LEU A 163 -27.81 -13.17 14.31
C LEU A 163 -28.45 -14.37 13.60
N ILE A 164 -28.00 -15.60 13.87
CA ILE A 164 -28.60 -16.83 13.32
C ILE A 164 -30.06 -16.96 13.78
N ASN A 165 -30.35 -16.67 15.05
CA ASN A 165 -31.72 -16.69 15.59
C ASN A 165 -32.65 -15.68 14.91
N ARG A 166 -32.11 -14.66 14.24
CA ARG A 166 -32.87 -13.68 13.45
C ARG A 166 -32.99 -14.05 11.97
N GLY A 167 -32.45 -15.19 11.56
CA GLY A 167 -32.46 -15.64 10.17
C GLY A 167 -31.36 -15.01 9.31
N VAL A 168 -30.20 -14.68 9.90
CA VAL A 168 -29.01 -14.25 9.16
C VAL A 168 -28.12 -15.46 8.92
N ASN A 169 -27.80 -15.75 7.66
CA ASN A 169 -26.83 -16.79 7.30
C ASN A 169 -25.42 -16.19 7.31
N LEU A 170 -24.56 -16.71 8.20
CA LEU A 170 -23.24 -16.18 8.45
C LEU A 170 -22.20 -17.28 8.68
N GLU A 171 -21.00 -17.03 8.20
CA GLU A 171 -19.83 -17.90 8.45
C GLU A 171 -18.63 -17.06 8.91
N SER A 172 -17.62 -17.71 9.44
CA SER A 172 -16.34 -17.04 9.71
C SER A 172 -15.56 -16.84 8.41
N ILE A 173 -15.00 -15.65 8.21
CA ILE A 173 -14.25 -15.28 6.99
C ILE A 173 -13.03 -16.21 6.77
N GLY A 174 -12.38 -16.63 7.85
CA GLY A 174 -11.21 -17.51 7.79
C GLY A 174 -10.53 -17.64 9.14
N LYS A 175 -9.56 -18.56 9.23
CA LYS A 175 -8.81 -18.82 10.48
C LYS A 175 -7.92 -17.63 10.90
N TRP A 176 -7.55 -16.77 9.94
CA TRP A 176 -6.70 -15.59 10.16
C TRP A 176 -7.37 -14.46 10.98
N THR A 177 -8.70 -14.50 11.19
CA THR A 177 -9.41 -13.50 12.00
C THR A 177 -10.34 -14.13 13.04
N ASN A 178 -10.19 -13.66 14.27
CA ASN A 178 -11.03 -14.10 15.39
C ASN A 178 -12.33 -13.31 15.55
N VAL A 179 -12.52 -12.23 14.78
CA VAL A 179 -13.62 -11.27 14.95
C VAL A 179 -14.51 -11.10 13.72
N GLY A 180 -14.01 -11.48 12.55
CA GLY A 180 -14.69 -11.31 11.27
C GLY A 180 -15.76 -12.38 11.03
N LEU A 181 -16.94 -11.95 10.60
CA LEU A 181 -18.02 -12.80 10.11
C LEU A 181 -18.44 -12.32 8.72
N GLN A 182 -18.68 -13.25 7.81
CA GLN A 182 -19.21 -13.02 6.48
C GLN A 182 -20.70 -13.32 6.49
N VAL A 183 -21.50 -12.42 5.93
CA VAL A 183 -22.94 -12.56 5.79
C VAL A 183 -23.23 -12.91 4.34
N PHE A 184 -23.85 -14.07 4.10
CA PHE A 184 -24.26 -14.50 2.76
C PHE A 184 -25.66 -14.03 2.43
N GLU A 185 -26.57 -14.20 3.38
CA GLU A 185 -27.97 -13.86 3.22
C GLU A 185 -28.53 -13.33 4.54
N SER A 186 -29.41 -12.34 4.43
CA SER A 186 -30.05 -11.75 5.60
C SER A 186 -31.45 -11.30 5.24
N SER A 187 -32.44 -11.85 5.93
CA SER A 187 -33.84 -11.39 5.85
C SER A 187 -34.03 -10.02 6.51
N VAL A 188 -33.15 -9.66 7.45
CA VAL A 188 -33.18 -8.40 8.21
C VAL A 188 -32.08 -7.45 7.73
N PRO A 189 -32.34 -6.13 7.63
CA PRO A 189 -31.28 -5.18 7.34
C PRO A 189 -30.21 -5.17 8.44
N ILE A 190 -29.01 -5.66 8.11
CA ILE A 190 -27.85 -5.75 9.03
C ILE A 190 -27.44 -4.39 9.62
N GLY A 191 -27.69 -3.29 8.91
CA GLY A 191 -27.43 -1.93 9.40
C GLY A 191 -28.46 -1.38 10.39
N ALA A 192 -29.57 -2.08 10.63
CA ALA A 192 -30.67 -1.63 11.48
C ALA A 192 -31.03 -2.62 12.60
N THR A 193 -30.23 -3.67 12.80
CA THR A 193 -30.45 -4.62 13.88
C THR A 193 -30.23 -3.99 15.26
N PRO A 194 -30.93 -4.44 16.31
CA PRO A 194 -30.69 -3.98 17.68
C PRO A 194 -29.23 -4.18 18.10
N GLU A 195 -28.59 -5.27 17.68
CA GLU A 195 -27.20 -5.59 17.95
C GLU A 195 -26.25 -4.57 17.28
N TYR A 196 -26.57 -4.12 16.06
CA TYR A 196 -25.82 -3.05 15.41
C TYR A 196 -25.98 -1.72 16.17
N LEU A 197 -27.21 -1.33 16.53
CA LEU A 197 -27.46 -0.09 17.28
C LEU A 197 -26.82 -0.11 18.67
N ALA A 198 -26.82 -1.29 19.32
CA ALA A 198 -26.13 -1.55 20.58
C ALA A 198 -24.60 -1.69 20.42
N GLY A 199 -24.05 -1.50 19.22
CA GLY A 199 -22.60 -1.51 18.99
C GLY A 199 -21.93 -2.86 19.24
N HIS A 200 -22.67 -3.98 19.11
CA HIS A 200 -22.10 -5.32 19.19
C HIS A 200 -21.23 -5.64 17.97
N TYR A 201 -21.48 -4.98 16.84
CA TYR A 201 -20.65 -5.10 15.65
C TYR A 201 -20.68 -3.86 14.76
N MET A 202 -19.77 -3.83 13.80
CA MET A 202 -19.65 -2.80 12.78
C MET A 202 -19.58 -3.44 11.39
N LEU A 203 -20.28 -2.85 10.42
CA LEU A 203 -20.13 -3.22 9.02
C LEU A 203 -18.76 -2.72 8.52
N GLN A 204 -17.91 -3.63 8.07
CA GLN A 204 -16.55 -3.29 7.67
C GLN A 204 -16.00 -4.36 6.74
N ALA A 205 -15.32 -3.92 5.67
CA ALA A 205 -14.66 -4.82 4.73
C ALA A 205 -13.59 -5.69 5.41
N ALA A 206 -13.48 -6.95 5.02
CA ALA A 206 -12.46 -7.88 5.51
C ALA A 206 -11.03 -7.32 5.37
N SER A 207 -10.74 -6.68 4.23
CA SER A 207 -9.45 -6.03 3.93
C SER A 207 -9.06 -4.97 4.97
N SER A 208 -10.04 -4.27 5.56
CA SER A 208 -9.80 -3.23 6.56
C SER A 208 -9.43 -3.77 7.95
N PHE A 209 -9.46 -5.09 8.17
CA PHE A 209 -8.95 -5.70 9.40
C PHE A 209 -7.44 -5.85 9.39
N LEU A 210 -6.86 -6.09 8.21
CA LEU A 210 -5.47 -6.47 8.02
C LEU A 210 -4.47 -5.43 8.57
N PRO A 211 -4.65 -4.10 8.37
CA PRO A 211 -3.71 -3.12 8.93
C PRO A 211 -3.64 -3.14 10.45
N VAL A 212 -4.79 -3.33 11.09
CA VAL A 212 -4.90 -3.30 12.56
C VAL A 212 -4.32 -4.58 13.15
N ILE A 213 -4.56 -5.72 12.50
CA ILE A 213 -3.94 -7.01 12.86
C ILE A 213 -2.41 -6.92 12.72
N ALA A 214 -1.92 -6.36 11.60
CA ALA A 214 -0.48 -6.18 11.38
C ALA A 214 0.14 -5.21 12.40
N LEU A 215 -0.57 -4.16 12.80
CA LEU A 215 -0.11 -3.19 13.78
C LEU A 215 -0.04 -3.79 15.18
N SER A 216 -1.00 -4.65 15.54
CA SER A 216 -1.09 -5.37 16.82
C SER A 216 -0.88 -4.45 18.05
N PRO A 217 -1.71 -3.40 18.24
CA PRO A 217 -1.60 -2.50 19.37
C PRO A 217 -1.76 -3.22 20.71
N GLN A 218 -0.99 -2.84 21.72
CA GLN A 218 -1.02 -3.45 23.05
C GLN A 218 -1.79 -2.60 24.07
N PRO A 219 -2.41 -3.22 25.09
CA PRO A 219 -2.99 -2.50 26.22
C PRO A 219 -2.00 -1.52 26.86
N GLY A 220 -2.46 -0.31 27.18
CA GLY A 220 -1.66 0.75 27.82
C GLY A 220 -0.80 1.62 26.89
N GLU A 221 -0.68 1.27 25.60
CA GLU A 221 0.11 2.06 24.63
C GLU A 221 -0.60 3.36 24.19
N ARG A 222 0.16 4.29 23.62
CA ARG A 222 -0.34 5.46 22.89
C ARG A 222 -0.27 5.18 21.39
N VAL A 223 -1.43 5.11 20.75
CA VAL A 223 -1.56 4.79 19.33
C VAL A 223 -2.14 5.98 18.57
N LEU A 224 -1.62 6.26 17.38
CA LEU A 224 -2.13 7.29 16.49
C LEU A 224 -2.73 6.67 15.23
N ASP A 225 -3.95 7.07 14.90
CA ASP A 225 -4.59 6.86 13.61
C ASP A 225 -4.62 8.20 12.85
N MET A 226 -3.76 8.35 11.83
CA MET A 226 -3.57 9.64 11.16
C MET A 226 -4.72 10.05 10.24
N ALA A 227 -5.47 9.07 9.73
CA ALA A 227 -6.54 9.24 8.75
C ALA A 227 -7.68 8.27 9.10
N SER A 228 -8.39 8.62 10.17
CA SER A 228 -9.22 7.69 10.94
C SER A 228 -10.63 7.50 10.39
N ALA A 229 -11.25 8.53 9.78
CA ALA A 229 -12.68 8.43 9.45
C ALA A 229 -12.90 7.39 8.33
N PRO A 230 -13.98 6.57 8.42
CA PRO A 230 -15.13 6.63 9.33
C PRO A 230 -14.96 6.00 10.72
N GLY A 231 -13.76 5.51 11.08
CA GLY A 231 -13.43 5.02 12.43
C GLY A 231 -13.45 3.50 12.62
N GLY A 232 -13.63 2.72 11.56
CA GLY A 232 -13.64 1.25 11.66
C GLY A 232 -12.32 0.68 12.19
N LYS A 233 -11.18 1.19 11.69
CA LYS A 233 -9.84 0.76 12.12
C LYS A 233 -9.52 1.25 13.54
N THR A 234 -9.84 2.51 13.83
CA THR A 234 -9.69 3.11 15.17
C THR A 234 -10.44 2.34 16.25
N THR A 235 -11.70 2.01 16.00
CA THR A 235 -12.52 1.25 16.96
C THR A 235 -12.07 -0.20 17.10
N HIS A 236 -11.41 -0.75 16.08
CA HIS A 236 -10.74 -2.04 16.17
C HIS A 236 -9.49 -1.96 17.05
N MET A 237 -8.66 -0.93 16.91
CA MET A 237 -7.51 -0.70 17.79
C MET A 237 -7.93 -0.52 19.25
N ALA A 238 -8.96 0.30 19.51
CA ALA A 238 -9.51 0.49 20.84
C ALA A 238 -10.01 -0.83 21.48
N ALA A 239 -10.59 -1.72 20.67
CA ALA A 239 -11.05 -3.03 21.12
C ALA A 239 -9.90 -3.99 21.45
N LEU A 240 -8.82 -3.99 20.66
CA LEU A 240 -7.62 -4.79 20.93
C LEU A 240 -6.85 -4.29 22.17
N MET A 241 -6.92 -2.99 22.45
CA MET A 241 -6.33 -2.39 23.64
C MET A 241 -7.24 -2.50 24.88
N GLU A 242 -8.39 -3.16 24.78
CA GLU A 242 -9.34 -3.35 25.88
C GLU A 242 -9.75 -2.05 26.59
N ASN A 243 -9.90 -0.94 25.84
CA ASN A 243 -10.17 0.40 26.38
C ASN A 243 -9.08 0.94 27.34
N THR A 244 -7.86 0.41 27.30
CA THR A 244 -6.71 0.93 28.06
C THR A 244 -5.79 1.77 27.15
N GLY A 245 -4.87 2.55 27.73
CA GLY A 245 -4.00 3.44 26.96
C GLY A 245 -4.77 4.58 26.29
N VAL A 246 -4.28 5.09 25.16
CA VAL A 246 -4.94 6.18 24.40
C VAL A 246 -4.79 5.97 22.90
N VAL A 247 -5.90 6.03 22.16
CA VAL A 247 -5.94 6.04 20.69
C VAL A 247 -6.29 7.45 20.21
N PHE A 248 -5.37 8.11 19.52
CA PHE A 248 -5.61 9.39 18.87
C PHE A 248 -6.15 9.15 17.47
N ALA A 249 -7.35 9.67 17.20
CA ALA A 249 -8.08 9.45 15.96
C ALA A 249 -8.18 10.78 15.20
N ASN A 250 -7.33 10.96 14.20
CA ASN A 250 -7.23 12.20 13.44
C ASN A 250 -7.88 12.07 12.06
N ASP A 251 -8.64 13.10 11.64
CA ASP A 251 -9.07 13.25 10.25
C ASP A 251 -9.16 14.74 9.87
N VAL A 252 -8.65 15.08 8.69
CA VAL A 252 -8.65 16.48 8.21
C VAL A 252 -10.06 16.98 7.91
N ASN A 253 -11.00 16.08 7.58
CA ASN A 253 -12.36 16.45 7.21
C ASN A 253 -13.28 16.48 8.44
N LYS A 254 -13.60 17.69 8.89
CA LYS A 254 -14.52 17.94 10.02
C LYS A 254 -15.94 17.37 9.85
N ALA A 255 -16.41 17.15 8.63
CA ALA A 255 -17.71 16.51 8.42
C ALA A 255 -17.63 15.01 8.70
N ARG A 256 -16.53 14.37 8.29
CA ARG A 256 -16.28 12.92 8.49
C ARG A 256 -15.96 12.59 9.94
N THR A 257 -15.37 13.50 10.71
CA THR A 257 -15.14 13.31 12.15
C THR A 257 -16.45 13.13 12.94
N LYS A 258 -17.58 13.68 12.49
CA LYS A 258 -18.90 13.43 13.12
C LYS A 258 -19.26 11.94 13.07
N SER A 259 -19.01 11.28 11.94
CA SER A 259 -19.28 9.84 11.78
C SER A 259 -18.32 9.01 12.63
N LEU A 260 -17.05 9.42 12.70
CA LEU A 260 -16.06 8.81 13.60
C LEU A 260 -16.51 8.89 15.06
N THR A 261 -16.88 10.09 15.54
CA THR A 261 -17.37 10.30 16.91
C THR A 261 -18.61 9.46 17.21
N ALA A 262 -19.57 9.42 16.27
CA ALA A 262 -20.77 8.58 16.42
C ALA A 262 -20.42 7.09 16.57
N ASN A 263 -19.49 6.57 15.75
CA ASN A 263 -19.06 5.17 15.84
C ASN A 263 -18.28 4.87 17.12
N VAL A 264 -17.42 5.79 17.58
CA VAL A 264 -16.67 5.68 18.84
C VAL A 264 -17.64 5.55 20.02
N HIS A 265 -18.64 6.42 20.11
CA HIS A 265 -19.65 6.36 21.17
C HIS A 265 -20.54 5.12 21.06
N ARG A 266 -21.03 4.80 19.86
CA ARG A 266 -21.89 3.62 19.63
C ARG A 266 -21.21 2.33 20.05
N LEU A 267 -19.92 2.15 19.70
CA LEU A 267 -19.16 0.95 20.02
C LEU A 267 -18.65 0.94 21.48
N GLY A 268 -18.75 2.06 22.20
CA GLY A 268 -18.34 2.18 23.59
C GLY A 268 -16.82 2.26 23.79
N CYS A 269 -16.10 2.83 22.83
CA CYS A 269 -14.67 3.07 22.94
C CYS A 269 -14.43 4.27 23.87
N LYS A 270 -13.74 4.06 24.99
CA LYS A 270 -13.53 5.07 26.04
C LYS A 270 -12.15 5.74 25.98
N ASN A 271 -11.19 5.08 25.33
CA ASN A 271 -9.80 5.51 25.23
C ASN A 271 -9.47 6.26 23.92
N VAL A 272 -10.47 6.79 23.22
CA VAL A 272 -10.28 7.43 21.90
C VAL A 272 -10.38 8.95 22.03
N VAL A 273 -9.36 9.66 21.55
CA VAL A 273 -9.35 11.12 21.41
C VAL A 273 -9.53 11.47 19.94
N VAL A 274 -10.68 12.04 19.60
CA VAL A 274 -10.97 12.47 18.22
C VAL A 274 -10.45 13.89 18.01
N CYS A 275 -9.62 14.09 16.98
CA CYS A 275 -9.09 15.39 16.61
C CYS A 275 -9.20 15.63 15.10
N SER A 276 -9.10 16.91 14.70
CA SER A 276 -9.14 17.29 13.29
C SER A 276 -8.00 18.25 12.98
N TYR A 277 -6.89 17.67 12.51
CA TYR A 277 -5.68 18.34 12.09
C TYR A 277 -5.20 17.79 10.74
N ASP A 278 -4.39 18.58 10.04
CA ASP A 278 -3.66 18.08 8.88
C ASP A 278 -2.59 17.07 9.34
N GLY A 279 -2.66 15.84 8.83
CA GLY A 279 -1.70 14.78 9.15
C GLY A 279 -0.25 15.16 8.85
N ARG A 280 -0.01 16.09 7.92
CA ARG A 280 1.34 16.60 7.59
C ARG A 280 1.95 17.45 8.69
N GLU A 281 1.14 18.06 9.54
CA GLU A 281 1.60 18.93 10.62
C GLU A 281 1.50 18.25 11.99
N PHE A 282 0.87 17.08 12.05
CA PHE A 282 0.63 16.33 13.28
C PHE A 282 1.88 16.13 14.16
N PRO A 283 3.07 15.81 13.64
CA PRO A 283 4.27 15.65 14.47
C PRO A 283 4.66 16.91 15.25
N LYS A 284 4.29 18.10 14.75
CA LYS A 284 4.53 19.38 15.44
C LYS A 284 3.54 19.62 16.58
N VAL A 285 2.33 19.08 16.44
CA VAL A 285 1.26 19.18 17.44
C VAL A 285 1.52 18.21 18.57
N MET A 286 1.75 16.94 18.23
CA MET A 286 1.94 15.87 19.20
C MET A 286 2.81 14.76 18.59
N GLY A 287 3.78 14.28 19.36
CA GLY A 287 4.57 13.11 19.04
C GLY A 287 4.64 12.12 20.20
N GLY A 288 5.49 11.12 20.05
CA GLY A 288 5.75 10.15 21.10
C GLY A 288 4.71 9.02 21.16
N PHE A 289 4.24 8.57 19.99
CA PHE A 289 3.33 7.43 19.90
C PHE A 289 4.11 6.12 19.84
N ASP A 290 3.65 5.11 20.57
CA ASP A 290 4.24 3.78 20.53
C ASP A 290 3.99 3.11 19.18
N ARG A 291 2.80 3.33 18.60
CA ARG A 291 2.40 2.80 17.31
C ARG A 291 1.62 3.82 16.50
N VAL A 292 1.82 3.82 15.19
CA VAL A 292 1.09 4.69 14.26
C VAL A 292 0.45 3.85 13.16
N LEU A 293 -0.82 4.11 12.87
CA LEU A 293 -1.54 3.62 11.71
C LEU A 293 -1.70 4.77 10.73
N LEU A 294 -1.23 4.57 9.50
CA LEU A 294 -1.49 5.45 8.37
C LEU A 294 -2.28 4.67 7.31
N ASP A 295 -3.61 4.75 7.42
CA ASP A 295 -4.51 4.33 6.33
C ASP A 295 -4.65 5.50 5.34
N ALA A 296 -3.78 5.53 4.35
CA ALA A 296 -3.55 6.75 3.60
C ALA A 296 -4.70 7.04 2.61
N PRO A 297 -5.06 8.31 2.39
CA PRO A 297 -6.05 8.67 1.37
C PRO A 297 -5.56 8.21 -0.01
N CYS A 298 -6.33 7.31 -0.62
CA CYS A 298 -5.97 6.55 -1.84
C CYS A 298 -6.90 6.86 -3.01
N SER A 299 -6.48 6.47 -4.21
CA SER A 299 -7.30 6.53 -5.42
C SER A 299 -8.57 5.68 -5.34
N GLY A 300 -8.58 4.62 -4.52
CA GLY A 300 -9.70 3.69 -4.39
C GLY A 300 -9.72 2.59 -5.45
N THR A 301 -8.63 2.39 -6.20
CA THR A 301 -8.57 1.38 -7.28
C THR A 301 -8.74 -0.07 -6.80
N GLY A 302 -8.62 -0.35 -5.50
CA GLY A 302 -8.89 -1.67 -4.95
C GLY A 302 -10.34 -1.90 -4.53
N ILE A 303 -11.19 -0.86 -4.50
CA ILE A 303 -12.59 -0.92 -4.04
C ILE A 303 -13.59 -0.61 -5.15
N ILE A 304 -13.22 -0.88 -6.41
CA ILE A 304 -14.05 -0.54 -7.59
C ILE A 304 -15.41 -1.24 -7.56
N SER A 305 -15.47 -2.45 -7.00
CA SER A 305 -16.73 -3.20 -6.81
C SER A 305 -17.72 -2.51 -5.86
N LYS A 306 -17.24 -1.61 -5.00
CA LYS A 306 -18.07 -0.84 -4.04
C LYS A 306 -18.34 0.58 -4.50
N ASP A 307 -17.37 1.21 -5.14
CA ASP A 307 -17.48 2.55 -5.69
C ASP A 307 -17.14 2.52 -7.18
N THR A 308 -18.17 2.29 -7.99
CA THR A 308 -18.06 2.25 -9.46
C THR A 308 -17.66 3.61 -10.04
N GLY A 309 -17.84 4.71 -9.29
CA GLY A 309 -17.39 6.05 -9.70
C GLY A 309 -15.87 6.14 -9.85
N VAL A 310 -15.10 5.24 -9.23
CA VAL A 310 -13.64 5.16 -9.41
C VAL A 310 -13.26 4.85 -10.86
N LYS A 311 -14.12 4.12 -11.61
CA LYS A 311 -13.85 3.72 -13.01
C LYS A 311 -13.70 4.92 -13.95
N THR A 312 -14.48 5.98 -13.72
CA THR A 312 -14.57 7.14 -14.60
C THR A 312 -13.92 8.40 -14.04
N ASN A 313 -13.95 8.58 -12.71
CA ASN A 313 -13.60 9.86 -12.09
C ASN A 313 -12.10 10.07 -11.84
N LYS A 314 -11.25 9.07 -12.13
CA LYS A 314 -9.82 9.13 -11.80
C LYS A 314 -8.99 9.54 -13.00
N THR A 315 -8.16 10.56 -12.79
CA THR A 315 -7.22 11.07 -13.78
C THR A 315 -5.78 10.82 -13.36
N GLU A 316 -4.83 10.87 -14.30
CA GLU A 316 -3.40 10.74 -14.01
C GLU A 316 -2.90 11.77 -12.98
N ARG A 317 -3.45 12.99 -13.06
CA ARG A 317 -3.15 14.07 -12.11
C ARG A 317 -3.50 13.66 -10.68
N ASP A 318 -4.63 12.99 -10.49
CA ASP A 318 -5.06 12.54 -9.15
C ASP A 318 -4.09 11.52 -8.57
N PHE A 319 -3.62 10.55 -9.37
CA PHE A 319 -2.61 9.58 -8.92
C PHE A 319 -1.31 10.27 -8.48
N THR A 320 -0.87 11.29 -9.24
CA THR A 320 0.34 12.03 -8.91
C THR A 320 0.17 12.83 -7.61
N LEU A 321 -0.94 13.55 -7.46
CA LEU A 321 -1.25 14.32 -6.26
C LEU A 321 -1.41 13.43 -5.02
N LEU A 322 -2.11 12.32 -5.14
CA LEU A 322 -2.33 11.36 -4.06
C LEU A 322 -1.03 10.67 -3.65
N SER A 323 -0.23 10.18 -4.60
CA SER A 323 1.08 9.59 -4.31
C SER A 323 2.00 10.60 -3.59
N HIS A 324 1.99 11.87 -4.02
CA HIS A 324 2.79 12.90 -3.36
C HIS A 324 2.29 13.21 -1.93
N LEU A 325 0.97 13.30 -1.75
CA LEU A 325 0.36 13.48 -0.42
C LEU A 325 0.70 12.30 0.51
N GLN A 326 0.58 11.07 0.04
CA GLN A 326 0.92 9.86 0.79
C GLN A 326 2.40 9.83 1.18
N LYS A 327 3.31 10.22 0.28
CA LYS A 327 4.75 10.38 0.57
C LYS A 327 5.02 11.42 1.66
N GLN A 328 4.26 12.51 1.73
CA GLN A 328 4.38 13.47 2.83
C GLN A 328 3.85 12.88 4.13
N LEU A 329 2.67 12.26 4.10
CA LEU A 329 2.02 11.69 5.28
C LEU A 329 2.85 10.57 5.92
N ILE A 330 3.46 9.69 5.12
CA ILE A 330 4.27 8.59 5.66
C ILE A 330 5.53 9.09 6.37
N LEU A 331 6.16 10.17 5.89
CA LEU A 331 7.29 10.79 6.58
C LEU A 331 6.87 11.37 7.94
N CYS A 332 5.72 12.05 7.97
CA CYS A 332 5.16 12.57 9.21
C CYS A 332 4.72 11.45 10.17
N ALA A 333 4.20 10.34 9.63
CA ALA A 333 3.86 9.16 10.41
C ALA A 333 5.09 8.57 11.11
N ILE A 334 6.19 8.40 10.36
CA ILE A 334 7.48 7.95 10.90
C ILE A 334 7.98 8.90 11.99
N ASP A 335 7.94 10.20 11.73
CA ASP A 335 8.44 11.22 12.68
C ASP A 335 7.54 11.35 13.93
N SER A 336 6.33 10.79 13.92
CA SER A 336 5.42 10.74 15.08
C SER A 336 5.69 9.54 16.01
N VAL A 337 6.34 8.49 15.51
CA VAL A 337 6.64 7.27 16.27
C VAL A 337 7.77 7.51 17.27
N SER A 338 7.60 7.05 18.50
CA SER A 338 8.65 7.00 19.51
C SER A 338 9.51 5.74 19.36
N PRO A 339 10.81 5.85 19.05
CA PRO A 339 11.70 4.70 18.97
C PRO A 339 12.15 4.20 20.36
N ASP A 340 11.80 4.90 21.44
CA ASP A 340 12.17 4.56 22.81
C ASP A 340 11.18 3.61 23.50
N SER A 341 10.06 3.29 22.83
CA SER A 341 9.07 2.37 23.36
C SER A 341 9.62 0.93 23.42
N LYS A 342 9.46 0.26 24.57
CA LYS A 342 9.90 -1.12 24.76
C LYS A 342 9.09 -2.12 23.93
N THR A 343 7.79 -1.86 23.77
CA THR A 343 6.83 -2.72 23.05
C THR A 343 6.46 -2.18 21.68
N GLY A 344 6.66 -0.87 21.45
CA GLY A 344 6.29 -0.14 20.25
C GLY A 344 7.44 0.12 19.27
N GLY A 345 7.37 1.27 18.60
CA GLY A 345 8.25 1.65 17.50
C GLY A 345 7.73 1.19 16.14
N TYR A 346 6.43 0.91 15.99
CA TYR A 346 5.86 0.38 14.75
C TYR A 346 4.97 1.39 14.03
N LEU A 347 5.12 1.43 12.71
CA LEU A 347 4.21 2.13 11.80
C LEU A 347 3.63 1.11 10.83
N VAL A 348 2.31 1.08 10.70
CA VAL A 348 1.65 0.38 9.58
C VAL A 348 1.12 1.40 8.59
N TYR A 349 1.55 1.25 7.35
CA TYR A 349 1.04 1.97 6.19
C TYR A 349 0.10 1.05 5.43
N SER A 350 -1.08 1.55 5.08
CA SER A 350 -2.04 0.82 4.27
C SER A 350 -2.76 1.71 3.26
N THR A 351 -3.19 1.10 2.17
CA THR A 351 -4.01 1.75 1.15
C THR A 351 -5.06 0.80 0.59
N CYS A 352 -6.15 1.39 0.10
CA CYS A 352 -7.20 0.77 -0.68
C CYS A 352 -6.91 0.78 -2.20
N SER A 353 -5.63 0.74 -2.58
CA SER A 353 -5.16 0.87 -3.97
C SER A 353 -4.35 -0.36 -4.37
N VAL A 354 -4.48 -0.77 -5.63
CA VAL A 354 -3.65 -1.84 -6.22
C VAL A 354 -2.43 -1.30 -6.97
N THR A 355 -2.35 0.03 -7.15
CA THR A 355 -1.33 0.65 -7.99
C THR A 355 0.02 0.77 -7.30
N VAL A 356 1.09 0.57 -8.07
CA VAL A 356 2.48 0.64 -7.59
C VAL A 356 2.89 2.06 -7.14
N ASP A 357 2.31 3.09 -7.76
CA ASP A 357 2.64 4.49 -7.47
C ASP A 357 2.19 4.94 -6.07
N GLU A 358 1.14 4.34 -5.55
CA GLU A 358 0.61 4.57 -4.21
C GLU A 358 1.16 3.55 -3.20
N ASN A 359 1.69 2.42 -3.63
CA ASN A 359 2.12 1.34 -2.75
C ASN A 359 3.65 1.31 -2.59
N GLU A 360 4.34 0.49 -3.39
CA GLU A 360 5.79 0.29 -3.29
C GLU A 360 6.57 1.57 -3.51
N ALA A 361 6.13 2.43 -4.43
CA ALA A 361 6.82 3.69 -4.69
C ALA A 361 6.80 4.63 -3.47
N VAL A 362 5.75 4.57 -2.64
CA VAL A 362 5.65 5.35 -1.40
C VAL A 362 6.51 4.72 -0.29
N VAL A 363 6.45 3.40 -0.17
CA VAL A 363 7.25 2.63 0.80
C VAL A 363 8.75 2.79 0.54
N ASP A 364 9.19 2.62 -0.70
CA ASP A 364 10.58 2.79 -1.12
C ASP A 364 11.07 4.23 -0.91
N TYR A 365 10.22 5.22 -1.20
CA TYR A 365 10.52 6.62 -0.92
C TYR A 365 10.76 6.85 0.59
N ALA A 366 9.93 6.28 1.45
CA ALA A 366 10.07 6.39 2.90
C ALA A 366 11.37 5.75 3.40
N LEU A 367 11.73 4.56 2.91
CA LEU A 367 12.97 3.88 3.25
C LEU A 367 14.21 4.69 2.85
N ARG A 368 14.21 5.28 1.65
CA ARG A 368 15.32 6.13 1.19
C ARG A 368 15.46 7.42 1.98
N LYS A 369 14.35 8.04 2.38
CA LYS A 369 14.35 9.32 3.10
C LYS A 369 14.56 9.20 4.61
N ARG A 370 14.38 8.01 5.19
CA ARG A 370 14.52 7.74 6.62
C ARG A 370 15.33 6.45 6.84
N PRO A 371 16.67 6.54 6.89
CA PRO A 371 17.53 5.36 7.05
C PRO A 371 17.39 4.66 8.40
N ASN A 372 16.78 5.31 9.39
CA ASN A 372 16.47 4.74 10.70
C ASN A 372 15.20 3.86 10.70
N VAL A 373 14.58 3.63 9.55
CA VAL A 373 13.37 2.82 9.40
C VAL A 373 13.68 1.55 8.65
N LYS A 374 13.16 0.43 9.13
CA LYS A 374 13.27 -0.88 8.47
C LYS A 374 11.88 -1.44 8.21
N LEU A 375 11.70 -2.07 7.04
CA LEU A 375 10.55 -2.93 6.81
C LEU A 375 10.70 -4.20 7.66
N VAL A 376 9.59 -4.61 8.27
CA VAL A 376 9.47 -5.86 9.04
C VAL A 376 8.30 -6.65 8.47
N ASP A 377 8.30 -7.96 8.71
CA ASP A 377 7.17 -8.78 8.29
C ASP A 377 5.87 -8.29 8.93
N THR A 378 4.82 -8.26 8.11
CA THR A 378 3.49 -7.79 8.50
C THR A 378 2.83 -8.72 9.52
N GLY A 379 3.24 -10.00 9.57
CA GLY A 379 2.61 -11.02 10.40
C GLY A 379 1.26 -11.50 9.85
N LEU A 380 0.95 -11.18 8.60
CA LEU A 380 -0.23 -11.68 7.89
C LEU A 380 0.13 -13.01 7.23
N GLU A 381 -0.69 -14.03 7.48
CA GLU A 381 -0.44 -15.41 7.03
C GLU A 381 -0.57 -15.59 5.50
N PHE A 382 -1.21 -14.65 4.82
CA PHE A 382 -1.55 -14.74 3.41
C PHE A 382 -1.42 -13.39 2.70
N GLY A 383 -1.54 -13.40 1.38
CA GLY A 383 -1.35 -12.24 0.51
C GLY A 383 -0.08 -12.36 -0.33
N ARG A 384 -0.12 -11.79 -1.54
CA ARG A 384 1.03 -11.79 -2.45
C ARG A 384 2.10 -10.81 -1.96
N PRO A 385 3.39 -11.11 -2.14
CA PRO A 385 4.45 -10.18 -1.79
C PRO A 385 4.37 -8.90 -2.65
N GLY A 386 4.86 -7.79 -2.11
CA GLY A 386 5.04 -6.55 -2.87
C GLY A 386 6.03 -6.72 -4.03
N TYR A 387 5.90 -5.88 -5.05
CA TYR A 387 6.78 -5.94 -6.23
C TYR A 387 8.17 -5.40 -5.90
N THR A 388 9.21 -6.21 -6.16
CA THR A 388 10.60 -5.75 -6.09
C THR A 388 11.03 -5.03 -7.37
N ASN A 389 10.51 -5.46 -8.52
CA ASN A 389 10.75 -4.86 -9.82
C ASN A 389 9.42 -4.61 -10.54
N TYR A 390 9.25 -3.41 -11.09
CA TYR A 390 8.06 -3.06 -11.86
C TYR A 390 8.42 -2.12 -13.01
N ARG A 391 8.29 -2.60 -14.26
CA ARG A 391 8.46 -1.82 -15.50
C ARG A 391 9.72 -0.93 -15.51
N GLY A 392 10.86 -1.52 -15.17
CA GLY A 392 12.16 -0.83 -15.12
C GLY A 392 12.45 -0.06 -13.83
N LYS A 393 11.48 0.07 -12.91
CA LYS A 393 11.71 0.56 -11.55
C LYS A 393 12.15 -0.60 -10.67
N VAL A 394 13.34 -0.49 -10.09
CA VAL A 394 13.88 -1.42 -9.09
C VAL A 394 13.63 -0.80 -7.71
N PHE A 395 12.91 -1.53 -6.87
CA PHE A 395 12.64 -1.16 -5.47
C PHE A 395 13.58 -1.90 -4.53
N ASN A 396 13.63 -1.47 -3.27
CA ASN A 396 14.36 -2.20 -2.24
C ASN A 396 13.85 -3.65 -2.12
N GLU A 397 14.75 -4.63 -2.02
CA GLU A 397 14.40 -6.06 -1.91
C GLU A 397 13.46 -6.35 -0.73
N LYS A 398 13.58 -5.59 0.36
CA LYS A 398 12.73 -5.74 1.56
C LYS A 398 11.27 -5.37 1.33
N VAL A 399 10.93 -4.74 0.22
CA VAL A 399 9.54 -4.47 -0.18
C VAL A 399 8.75 -5.78 -0.39
N SER A 400 9.44 -6.89 -0.65
CA SER A 400 8.83 -8.24 -0.66
C SER A 400 8.14 -8.63 0.65
N LEU A 401 8.51 -8.02 1.79
CA LEU A 401 7.88 -8.24 3.10
C LEU A 401 6.51 -7.58 3.23
N THR A 402 6.15 -6.71 2.29
CA THR A 402 4.82 -6.10 2.23
C THR A 402 3.81 -7.05 1.60
N ARG A 403 2.53 -6.87 1.90
CA ARG A 403 1.46 -7.76 1.44
C ARG A 403 0.45 -7.03 0.57
N ARG A 404 0.12 -7.65 -0.55
CA ARG A 404 -0.91 -7.27 -1.52
C ARG A 404 -2.07 -8.24 -1.47
N PHE A 405 -3.27 -7.69 -1.49
CA PHE A 405 -4.51 -8.43 -1.58
C PHE A 405 -5.23 -7.99 -2.85
N TYR A 406 -5.79 -8.98 -3.54
CA TYR A 406 -6.43 -8.79 -4.83
C TYR A 406 -7.84 -9.39 -4.85
N PRO A 407 -8.79 -8.75 -5.55
CA PRO A 407 -10.17 -9.21 -5.68
C PRO A 407 -10.34 -10.61 -6.26
N HIS A 408 -9.59 -10.95 -7.31
CA HIS A 408 -9.70 -12.24 -8.01
C HIS A 408 -9.04 -13.38 -7.24
N VAL A 409 -7.94 -13.12 -6.52
CA VAL A 409 -7.20 -14.16 -5.80
C VAL A 409 -7.77 -14.47 -4.43
N HIS A 410 -8.20 -13.44 -3.69
CA HIS A 410 -8.51 -13.59 -2.26
C HIS A 410 -9.99 -13.37 -1.94
N ASN A 411 -10.83 -13.10 -2.94
CA ASN A 411 -12.24 -12.72 -2.76
C ASN A 411 -12.44 -11.58 -1.74
N MET A 412 -11.49 -10.65 -1.66
CA MET A 412 -11.50 -9.47 -0.80
C MET A 412 -11.22 -8.22 -1.62
N ASP A 413 -11.55 -7.03 -1.10
CA ASP A 413 -11.17 -5.79 -1.77
C ASP A 413 -9.65 -5.69 -1.96
N GLY A 414 -9.24 -5.06 -3.06
CA GLY A 414 -7.84 -4.77 -3.35
C GLY A 414 -7.23 -3.89 -2.25
N PHE A 415 -6.12 -4.34 -1.68
CA PHE A 415 -5.57 -3.72 -0.48
C PHE A 415 -4.06 -3.94 -0.37
N TYR A 416 -3.37 -3.02 0.29
CA TYR A 416 -1.92 -3.09 0.50
C TYR A 416 -1.57 -2.78 1.96
N VAL A 417 -0.63 -3.55 2.52
CA VAL A 417 -0.14 -3.38 3.89
C VAL A 417 1.38 -3.45 3.92
N ALA A 418 1.99 -2.43 4.53
CA ALA A 418 3.41 -2.38 4.82
C ALA A 418 3.63 -2.05 6.30
N LYS A 419 4.51 -2.80 6.96
CA LYS A 419 4.85 -2.61 8.37
C LYS A 419 6.30 -2.20 8.51
N PHE A 420 6.50 -1.11 9.25
CA PHE A 420 7.81 -0.52 9.50
C PHE A 420 8.13 -0.59 10.98
N LYS A 421 9.42 -0.78 11.28
CA LYS A 421 10.00 -0.58 12.59
C LYS A 421 10.89 0.67 12.54
N VAL A 422 10.57 1.64 13.39
CA VAL A 422 11.33 2.88 13.55
C VAL A 422 12.35 2.67 14.66
N GLU A 423 13.62 2.68 14.29
CA GLU A 423 14.73 2.57 15.22
C GLU A 423 15.22 3.97 15.64
N LYS A 424 15.96 4.02 16.75
CA LYS A 424 16.61 5.26 17.18
C LYS A 424 17.54 5.74 16.08
N ARG A 425 17.52 7.04 15.81
CA ARG A 425 18.48 7.65 14.89
C ARG A 425 19.88 7.51 15.49
N VAL A 426 20.65 6.57 14.97
CA VAL A 426 22.10 6.58 15.18
C VAL A 426 22.59 7.83 14.47
N LYS A 427 23.21 8.77 15.20
CA LYS A 427 23.94 9.87 14.57
C LYS A 427 25.15 9.25 13.86
N THR A 428 24.96 8.81 12.63
CA THR A 428 26.08 8.67 11.72
C THR A 428 26.67 10.07 11.57
N LYS A 429 27.94 10.25 11.97
CA LYS A 429 28.73 11.38 11.46
C LYS A 429 28.51 11.41 9.93
N PRO A 430 28.42 12.59 9.30
CA PRO A 430 28.49 12.64 7.85
C PRO A 430 29.70 11.77 7.46
N ARG A 431 29.48 10.73 6.65
CA ARG A 431 30.58 10.17 5.90
C ARG A 431 31.04 11.36 5.06
N ASP A 432 32.26 11.83 5.31
CA ASP A 432 32.95 12.67 4.34
C ASP A 432 32.76 11.97 2.99
N GLU A 433 32.14 12.71 2.06
CA GLU A 433 31.98 12.23 0.71
C GLU A 433 33.35 11.80 0.22
N ASP A 434 33.39 10.58 -0.32
CA ASP A 434 34.52 9.95 -0.97
C ASP A 434 35.09 10.92 -2.02
N SER A 435 36.04 11.76 -1.59
CA SER A 435 36.88 12.56 -2.47
C SER A 435 37.87 11.62 -3.12
N GLY A 436 37.40 10.87 -4.12
CA GLY A 436 38.28 10.22 -5.06
C GLY A 436 39.25 11.28 -5.65
N PRO A 437 40.52 10.92 -5.91
CA PRO A 437 41.51 11.89 -6.33
C PRO A 437 41.11 12.48 -7.69
N VAL A 438 40.90 13.80 -7.72
CA VAL A 438 40.72 14.57 -8.96
C VAL A 438 42.11 14.87 -9.51
N VAL A 439 42.49 14.20 -10.59
CA VAL A 439 43.75 14.47 -11.30
C VAL A 439 43.62 15.80 -12.04
N SER A 440 44.47 16.77 -11.71
CA SER A 440 44.66 17.99 -12.49
C SER A 440 45.68 17.75 -13.61
N THR A 441 45.52 18.46 -14.73
CA THR A 441 46.27 18.34 -15.99
C THR A 441 47.74 18.81 -15.93
N SER A 442 48.38 18.77 -14.76
CA SER A 442 49.79 19.11 -14.59
C SER A 442 50.50 18.24 -13.54
N GLY A 443 50.12 16.96 -13.43
CA GLY A 443 51.00 15.88 -12.97
C GLY A 443 51.54 15.94 -11.53
N GLU A 444 51.12 16.87 -10.69
CA GLU A 444 51.51 16.95 -9.28
C GLU A 444 50.29 16.80 -8.37
N ALA A 445 50.41 15.94 -7.37
CA ALA A 445 49.37 15.69 -6.38
C ALA A 445 49.31 16.86 -5.39
N ILE A 446 48.18 17.57 -5.35
CA ILE A 446 47.88 18.59 -4.36
C ILE A 446 47.01 17.94 -3.28
N ASP A 447 47.41 18.09 -2.02
CA ASP A 447 46.67 17.55 -0.87
C ASP A 447 45.32 18.28 -0.73
N ALA A 448 44.24 17.52 -0.49
CA ALA A 448 42.88 18.08 -0.50
C ALA A 448 42.61 19.08 0.65
N ASP A 449 43.49 19.12 1.65
CA ASP A 449 43.44 20.07 2.75
C ASP A 449 43.89 21.50 2.37
N ASP A 450 44.70 21.67 1.31
CA ASP A 450 45.20 22.97 0.84
C ASP A 450 44.17 23.75 -0.01
N LEU A 451 43.02 23.14 -0.33
CA LEU A 451 41.93 23.75 -1.11
C LEU A 451 40.74 24.21 -0.25
N LYS A 452 40.93 24.34 1.06
CA LYS A 452 39.91 24.88 1.98
C LYS A 452 39.97 26.41 1.97
N PHE A 453 38.82 27.07 1.80
CA PHE A 453 38.63 28.54 1.88
C PHE A 453 38.82 29.10 3.32
N ASN A 454 39.97 28.81 3.94
CA ASN A 454 40.29 29.15 5.32
C ASN A 454 41.62 29.92 5.44
N ASN A 455 42.25 30.31 4.33
CA ASN A 455 43.45 31.13 4.37
C ASN A 455 43.12 32.55 4.84
N ASP A 456 44.10 33.23 5.45
CA ASP A 456 43.94 34.60 5.97
C ASP A 456 43.52 35.62 4.89
N GLU A 457 43.82 35.31 3.61
CA GLU A 457 43.37 36.09 2.46
C GLU A 457 41.88 35.86 2.15
N ASP A 458 41.37 34.64 2.30
CA ASP A 458 39.96 34.27 2.06
C ASP A 458 39.03 34.85 3.12
N MET A 459 39.52 34.96 4.37
CA MET A 459 38.77 35.55 5.48
C MET A 459 38.29 36.97 5.17
N ARG A 460 39.08 37.75 4.43
CA ARG A 460 38.69 39.11 4.02
C ARG A 460 37.51 39.12 3.06
N TYR A 461 37.48 38.19 2.10
CA TYR A 461 36.40 38.07 1.13
C TYR A 461 35.12 37.50 1.76
N ILE A 462 35.24 36.52 2.67
CA ILE A 462 34.12 35.94 3.42
C ILE A 462 33.47 36.99 4.33
N GLU A 463 34.28 37.81 5.01
CA GLU A 463 33.78 38.87 5.88
C GLU A 463 33.09 39.99 5.08
N GLU A 464 33.59 40.30 3.88
CA GLU A 464 32.95 41.25 2.98
C GLU A 464 31.63 40.74 2.39
N ALA A 465 31.56 39.45 2.05
CA ALA A 465 30.33 38.78 1.62
C ALA A 465 29.27 38.75 2.74
N ARG A 466 29.68 38.40 3.97
CA ARG A 466 28.79 38.46 5.16
C ARG A 466 28.30 39.87 5.42
N ARG A 467 29.15 40.88 5.26
CA ARG A 467 28.77 42.29 5.43
C ARG A 467 27.76 42.74 4.37
N LYS A 468 27.93 42.35 3.10
CA LYS A 468 26.93 42.61 2.04
C LYS A 468 25.60 41.93 2.36
N ALA A 469 25.62 40.68 2.83
CA ALA A 469 24.42 39.96 3.24
C ALA A 469 23.70 40.62 4.44
N MET A 470 24.46 41.13 5.41
CA MET A 470 23.90 41.85 6.58
C MET A 470 23.28 43.20 6.18
N LYS A 471 23.90 43.93 5.24
CA LYS A 471 23.31 45.15 4.65
C LYS A 471 22.06 44.85 3.84
N ALA A 472 22.04 43.77 3.05
CA ALA A 472 20.85 43.35 2.30
C ALA A 472 19.68 42.95 3.22
N LYS A 473 19.98 42.52 4.46
CA LYS A 473 18.99 42.23 5.51
C LYS A 473 18.64 43.43 6.40
N GLY A 474 19.11 44.64 6.07
CA GLY A 474 18.76 45.88 6.77
C GLY A 474 19.43 46.10 8.13
N LEU A 475 20.45 45.32 8.48
CA LEU A 475 21.17 45.43 9.76
C LEU A 475 22.30 46.48 9.68
N ARG A 476 22.42 47.34 10.71
CA ARG A 476 23.50 48.36 10.81
C ARG A 476 24.85 47.68 11.05
N VAL A 477 25.85 48.02 10.22
CA VAL A 477 27.24 47.53 10.34
C VAL A 477 28.16 48.68 10.76
N THR A 478 29.09 48.42 11.69
CA THR A 478 30.06 49.40 12.23
C THR A 478 31.18 49.76 11.23
N THR A 479 31.74 50.97 11.35
CA THR A 479 32.79 51.50 10.47
C THR A 479 34.20 50.98 10.82
N ARG A 480 35.01 50.76 9.78
CA ARG A 480 36.36 50.13 9.83
C ARG A 480 37.35 50.97 10.67
N ARG A 481 38.04 50.37 11.66
CA ARG A 481 39.25 50.98 12.25
C ARG A 481 40.44 50.73 11.31
N LYS A 482 41.26 51.75 11.05
CA LYS A 482 42.51 51.62 10.25
C LYS A 482 43.51 50.70 10.98
N PRO A 483 44.22 49.82 10.26
CA PRO A 483 45.29 49.01 10.85
C PRO A 483 46.51 49.90 11.19
N VAL A 484 47.11 49.63 12.36
CA VAL A 484 48.32 50.29 12.87
C VAL A 484 49.53 49.67 12.17
N GLU A 485 50.42 50.50 11.60
CA GLU A 485 51.69 50.06 11.02
C GLU A 485 52.64 49.54 12.11
N ALA A 486 53.11 48.30 11.96
CA ALA A 486 54.21 47.77 12.76
C ALA A 486 55.54 48.26 12.16
N GLY A 487 56.31 49.03 12.94
CA GLY A 487 57.60 49.58 12.55
C GLY A 487 58.72 48.55 12.37
N PRO A 488 59.88 48.95 11.82
CA PRO A 488 60.91 48.03 11.35
C PRO A 488 61.70 47.39 12.50
N THR A 489 61.97 46.10 12.33
CA THR A 489 62.85 45.24 13.12
C THR A 489 64.27 45.80 13.23
N VAL A 490 64.72 46.09 14.45
CA VAL A 490 66.14 46.32 14.77
C VAL A 490 66.79 44.97 15.04
N VAL A 491 67.85 44.70 14.28
CA VAL A 491 68.76 43.57 14.41
C VAL A 491 69.80 43.94 15.47
N GLU A 492 69.97 43.14 16.52
CA GLU A 492 71.16 43.15 17.35
C GLU A 492 71.72 41.74 17.49
N ALA A 493 73.02 41.64 17.21
CA ALA A 493 73.81 40.43 17.11
C ALA A 493 74.63 40.22 18.41
N THR A 494 74.82 38.95 18.75
CA THR A 494 76.00 38.36 19.43
C THR A 494 76.60 39.04 20.66
N ALA A 495 76.45 38.41 21.83
CA ALA A 495 77.52 37.74 22.59
C ALA A 495 76.91 36.93 23.75
#